data_AF-A0A0A2MCW7-F1
#
_entry.id   AF-A0A0A2MCW7-F1
#
_cell.length_a   1.000
_cell.length_b   1.000
_cell.length_c   1.000
_cell.angle_alpha   90.00
_cell.angle_beta   90.00
_cell.angle_gamma   90.00
#
_symmetry.space_group_name_H-M   'P 1'
#
loop_
_entity.id
_entity.type
_entity.pdbx_description
1 polymer ?
#
loop_
_entity_poly.entity_id
_entity_poly.type
_entity_poly.pdbx_seq_one_letter_code
_entity_poly.pdbx_strand_id
1 'polypeptide(L)'
;MKLLLIFIVLLTTLIATAQKKPLFRIIENNKVGYMNADGNVIIAPVYNSGSDFKSGMAAVRKDALYGFINSEGVFILPPIYDLAEPFFNNCEYTYVVLNGENKFINKKGENIINREFRGFYYINNETGMLYTPDSINVIYDLKHKKSLSELKNTNAGPFSNGVSTAYTTKGIPYVINLKGDHIVPTGKYDDINDYYNGIAIAVKKNGDGGSSYLSAIDTKGIELFTHNYDRMFIDGDTHFSNGFAPLSFRKKEGEYDYFTSYINTKGKVVFNDTTVTEATNFSNNRAFILIKNKYMLIDTNFKKVTETSFSNVPKGGFTNGYAVVENDYSIGVIDINGKYIIEPLADASDGVIIGDYFFYEKYINDEDVYGVISLKGNEILKPILQHYDSEGFVNGLLQTTVNNKLTYFNTKGSMIWQQKDAAASGPHTLNIDYMNRGYFYAYSNETEEKYNGWGRSRNYPKTITPDKNFTPNTLSVSIDTTQPKIFRDIYAGYNLYITNTTGADITFSAEDSRLYVTLQAMDANGIWKNIEYTPNSWCGNSYHTVTLPVNSYWEFTIPKYEGYFKTKIRAVLKTKSGKNNDPEIFSNSIDASVNPAQFFNKNRYTASSLMDPYFE
;
A
#
# COMPACT_ATOMS: atom_id res chain seq x y z
N MET A 1 -39.61 -46.57 17.83
CA MET A 1 -38.43 -45.89 18.43
C MET A 1 -37.19 -45.87 17.52
N LYS A 2 -36.85 -46.96 16.80
CA LYS A 2 -35.70 -46.97 15.86
C LYS A 2 -35.87 -46.07 14.62
N LEU A 3 -37.07 -45.88 14.07
CA LEU A 3 -37.30 -44.96 12.95
C LEU A 3 -37.17 -43.47 13.34
N LEU A 4 -37.54 -43.11 14.57
CA LEU A 4 -37.44 -41.72 15.05
C LEU A 4 -35.97 -41.32 15.28
N LEU A 5 -35.13 -42.25 15.74
CA LEU A 5 -33.69 -42.03 15.88
C LEU A 5 -32.98 -41.85 14.53
N ILE A 6 -33.38 -42.60 13.50
CA ILE A 6 -32.79 -42.48 12.16
C ILE A 6 -33.16 -41.13 11.53
N PHE A 7 -34.38 -40.63 11.76
CA PHE A 7 -34.80 -39.31 11.28
C PHE A 7 -34.09 -38.16 12.01
N ILE A 8 -33.84 -38.29 13.32
CA ILE A 8 -33.10 -37.30 14.11
C ILE A 8 -31.60 -37.32 13.77
N VAL A 9 -31.01 -38.50 13.52
CA VAL A 9 -29.62 -38.62 13.07
C VAL A 9 -29.44 -38.04 11.66
N LEU A 10 -30.39 -38.28 10.75
CA LEU A 10 -30.41 -37.64 9.41
C LEU A 10 -30.62 -36.12 9.47
N LEU A 11 -31.43 -35.60 10.42
CA LEU A 11 -31.58 -34.15 10.63
C LEU A 11 -30.31 -33.52 11.21
N THR A 12 -29.56 -34.22 12.06
CA THR A 12 -28.29 -33.72 12.60
C THR A 12 -27.13 -33.79 11.60
N THR A 13 -27.15 -34.73 10.64
CA THR A 13 -26.16 -34.76 9.55
C THR A 13 -26.54 -33.82 8.39
N LEU A 14 -27.78 -33.33 8.33
CA LEU A 14 -28.21 -32.24 7.45
C LEU A 14 -28.07 -30.85 8.06
N ILE A 15 -27.47 -30.72 9.25
CA ILE A 15 -26.58 -29.59 9.51
C ILE A 15 -25.24 -29.95 8.86
N ALA A 16 -25.31 -30.24 7.56
CA ALA A 16 -24.17 -30.01 6.69
C ALA A 16 -23.72 -28.59 7.03
N THR A 17 -22.43 -28.42 7.28
CA THR A 17 -21.79 -27.12 7.19
C THR A 17 -22.22 -26.54 5.85
N ALA A 18 -23.28 -25.75 5.82
CA ALA A 18 -23.62 -24.91 4.70
C ALA A 18 -22.38 -24.03 4.61
N GLN A 19 -21.48 -24.39 3.71
CA GLN A 19 -20.31 -23.59 3.40
C GLN A 19 -20.89 -22.21 3.11
N LYS A 20 -20.71 -21.28 4.05
CA LYS A 20 -21.29 -19.95 3.94
C LYS A 20 -20.85 -19.43 2.59
N LYS A 21 -21.82 -19.23 1.69
CA LYS A 21 -21.50 -18.82 0.32
C LYS A 21 -20.72 -17.51 0.41
N PRO A 22 -19.57 -17.38 -0.26
CA PRO A 22 -18.80 -16.15 -0.24
C PRO A 22 -19.66 -15.02 -0.79
N LEU A 23 -19.56 -13.85 -0.14
CA LEU A 23 -20.21 -12.65 -0.57
C LEU A 23 -19.19 -11.62 -1.05
N PHE A 24 -19.59 -10.87 -2.07
CA PHE A 24 -18.78 -9.89 -2.78
C PHE A 24 -19.38 -8.51 -2.57
N ARG A 25 -18.52 -7.53 -2.29
CA ARG A 25 -18.91 -6.16 -2.01
C ARG A 25 -19.38 -5.46 -3.28
N ILE A 26 -20.58 -4.88 -3.26
CA ILE A 26 -21.09 -4.07 -4.35
C ILE A 26 -21.36 -2.65 -3.88
N ILE A 27 -21.30 -1.69 -4.80
CA ILE A 27 -21.53 -0.28 -4.51
C ILE A 27 -22.62 0.23 -5.46
N GLU A 28 -23.70 0.75 -4.89
CA GLU A 28 -24.80 1.38 -5.63
C GLU A 28 -25.21 2.65 -4.91
N ASN A 29 -25.36 3.77 -5.64
CA ASN A 29 -25.71 5.08 -5.06
C ASN A 29 -24.84 5.45 -3.84
N ASN A 30 -23.52 5.20 -3.92
CA ASN A 30 -22.55 5.42 -2.84
C ASN A 30 -22.85 4.67 -1.53
N LYS A 31 -23.63 3.59 -1.60
CA LYS A 31 -23.87 2.66 -0.50
C LYS A 31 -23.28 1.31 -0.81
N VAL A 32 -22.74 0.68 0.21
CA VAL A 32 -22.17 -0.66 0.15
C VAL A 32 -23.25 -1.69 0.47
N GLY A 33 -23.31 -2.72 -0.36
CA GLY A 33 -24.10 -3.93 -0.17
C GLY A 33 -23.26 -5.15 -0.54
N TYR A 34 -23.89 -6.33 -0.57
CA TYR A 34 -23.20 -7.57 -0.86
C TYR A 34 -24.03 -8.51 -1.72
N MET A 35 -23.38 -9.14 -2.69
CA MET A 35 -23.96 -10.15 -3.58
C MET A 35 -23.27 -11.49 -3.41
N ASN A 36 -23.93 -12.58 -3.82
CA ASN A 36 -23.29 -13.88 -3.94
C ASN A 36 -22.56 -14.05 -5.30
N ALA A 37 -21.88 -15.18 -5.48
CA ALA A 37 -21.15 -15.51 -6.70
C ALA A 37 -22.01 -15.56 -7.99
N ASP A 38 -23.33 -15.72 -7.83
CA ASP A 38 -24.29 -15.76 -8.94
C ASP A 38 -24.81 -14.34 -9.31
N GLY A 39 -24.31 -13.29 -8.66
CA GLY A 39 -24.73 -11.90 -8.88
C GLY A 39 -26.01 -11.50 -8.14
N ASN A 40 -26.58 -12.39 -7.33
CA ASN A 40 -27.77 -12.07 -6.54
C ASN A 40 -27.40 -11.22 -5.33
N VAL A 41 -28.00 -10.05 -5.19
CA VAL A 41 -27.84 -9.18 -4.03
C VAL A 41 -28.47 -9.86 -2.80
N ILE A 42 -27.63 -10.21 -1.82
CA ILE A 42 -28.05 -10.83 -0.56
C ILE A 42 -28.28 -9.76 0.50
N ILE A 43 -27.42 -8.75 0.52
CA ILE A 43 -27.49 -7.63 1.44
C ILE A 43 -27.61 -6.37 0.60
N ALA A 44 -28.75 -5.69 0.70
CA ALA A 44 -29.00 -4.48 -0.09
C ALA A 44 -27.93 -3.40 0.18
N PRO A 45 -27.57 -2.58 -0.82
CA PRO A 45 -26.69 -1.44 -0.64
C PRO A 45 -27.28 -0.40 0.32
N VAL A 46 -26.87 -0.44 1.59
CA VAL A 46 -27.40 0.43 2.65
C VAL A 46 -26.31 1.03 3.55
N TYR A 47 -25.08 0.49 3.50
CA TYR A 47 -24.00 0.91 4.38
C TYR A 47 -23.18 2.06 3.77
N ASN A 48 -22.66 2.96 4.60
CA ASN A 48 -21.81 4.07 4.16
C ASN A 48 -20.37 3.65 3.84
N SER A 49 -19.96 2.46 4.29
CA SER A 49 -18.67 1.83 4.02
C SER A 49 -18.79 0.34 4.37
N GLY A 50 -17.94 -0.49 3.76
CA GLY A 50 -17.90 -1.92 4.05
C GLY A 50 -16.62 -2.56 3.54
N SER A 51 -16.06 -3.47 4.34
CA SER A 51 -14.97 -4.35 3.94
C SER A 51 -15.49 -5.64 3.31
N ASP A 52 -14.60 -6.40 2.68
CA ASP A 52 -14.92 -7.74 2.21
C ASP A 52 -15.13 -8.70 3.39
N PHE A 53 -15.89 -9.78 3.13
CA PHE A 53 -16.06 -10.83 4.10
C PHE A 53 -14.73 -11.58 4.30
N LYS A 54 -14.15 -11.44 5.49
CA LYS A 54 -12.97 -12.19 5.91
C LYS A 54 -13.30 -12.87 7.24
N SER A 55 -12.89 -14.12 7.41
CA SER A 55 -13.19 -14.90 8.62
C SER A 55 -14.69 -15.00 8.98
N GLY A 56 -15.57 -14.88 7.98
CA GLY A 56 -17.04 -15.00 8.09
C GLY A 56 -17.78 -13.73 8.51
N MET A 57 -17.10 -12.59 8.60
CA MET A 57 -17.66 -11.30 9.01
C MET A 57 -17.18 -10.19 8.07
N ALA A 58 -17.98 -9.14 7.91
CA ALA A 58 -17.57 -7.90 7.24
C ALA A 58 -17.75 -6.73 8.20
N ALA A 59 -16.75 -5.83 8.26
CA ALA A 59 -16.87 -4.58 8.97
C ALA A 59 -17.69 -3.62 8.08
N VAL A 60 -18.80 -3.11 8.60
CA VAL A 60 -19.67 -2.19 7.86
C VAL A 60 -19.98 -0.97 8.69
N ARG A 61 -20.00 0.18 8.03
CA ARG A 61 -20.39 1.44 8.65
C ARG A 61 -21.85 1.72 8.36
N LYS A 62 -22.65 1.74 9.42
CA LYS A 62 -24.02 2.24 9.36
C LYS A 62 -24.04 3.58 10.08
N ASP A 63 -24.45 4.63 9.37
CA ASP A 63 -24.34 6.00 9.85
C ASP A 63 -22.87 6.39 10.15
N ALA A 64 -22.49 6.63 11.41
CA ALA A 64 -21.09 6.95 11.78
C ALA A 64 -20.21 5.75 12.07
N LEU A 65 -20.81 4.71 12.66
CA LEU A 65 -20.09 3.74 13.45
C LEU A 65 -20.00 2.43 12.71
N TYR A 66 -18.86 1.79 12.89
CA TYR A 66 -18.58 0.47 12.39
C TYR A 66 -19.15 -0.58 13.34
N GLY A 67 -19.76 -1.60 12.75
CA GLY A 67 -20.09 -2.87 13.38
C GLY A 67 -19.67 -4.01 12.46
N PHE A 68 -19.94 -5.24 12.88
CA PHE A 68 -19.60 -6.42 12.08
C PHE A 68 -20.84 -7.23 11.77
N ILE A 69 -21.07 -7.51 10.50
CA ILE A 69 -22.20 -8.30 10.02
C ILE A 69 -21.76 -9.70 9.59
N ASN A 70 -22.68 -10.66 9.67
CA ASN A 70 -22.55 -11.97 9.02
C ASN A 70 -23.02 -11.92 7.56
N SER A 71 -22.93 -13.08 6.88
CA SER A 71 -23.39 -13.30 5.50
C SER A 71 -24.89 -13.09 5.30
N GLU A 72 -25.67 -12.96 6.38
CA GLU A 72 -27.10 -12.69 6.34
C GLU A 72 -27.41 -11.19 6.54
N GLY A 73 -26.38 -10.34 6.71
CA GLY A 73 -26.54 -8.90 6.99
C GLY A 73 -26.91 -8.58 8.44
N VAL A 74 -26.91 -9.56 9.33
CA VAL A 74 -27.19 -9.41 10.75
C VAL A 74 -25.90 -8.98 11.47
N PHE A 75 -26.00 -7.93 12.29
CA PHE A 75 -24.90 -7.50 13.14
C PHE A 75 -24.59 -8.56 14.21
N ILE A 76 -23.40 -9.13 14.13
CA ILE A 76 -22.81 -9.98 15.17
C ILE A 76 -22.16 -9.10 16.25
N LEU A 77 -21.55 -7.98 15.84
CA LEU A 77 -21.11 -6.91 16.73
C LEU A 77 -21.81 -5.62 16.31
N PRO A 78 -22.48 -4.90 17.24
CA PRO A 78 -23.26 -3.72 16.90
C PRO A 78 -22.37 -2.58 16.39
N PRO A 79 -22.94 -1.61 15.64
CA PRO A 79 -22.20 -0.47 15.14
C PRO A 79 -21.88 0.53 16.27
N ILE A 80 -20.79 0.26 16.99
CA ILE A 80 -20.33 1.08 18.14
C ILE A 80 -18.89 1.57 17.99
N TYR A 81 -18.16 1.12 16.96
CA TYR A 81 -16.74 1.42 16.78
C TYR A 81 -16.57 2.66 15.90
N ASP A 82 -15.65 3.55 16.26
CA ASP A 82 -15.31 4.74 15.47
C ASP A 82 -14.63 4.34 14.14
N LEU A 83 -13.88 3.23 14.18
CA LEU A 83 -13.19 2.61 13.06
C LEU A 83 -13.12 1.10 13.30
N ALA A 84 -13.24 0.28 12.26
CA ALA A 84 -13.01 -1.15 12.34
C ALA A 84 -12.30 -1.69 11.09
N GLU A 85 -11.18 -2.38 11.29
CA GLU A 85 -10.53 -3.13 10.21
C GLU A 85 -11.22 -4.48 9.99
N PRO A 86 -11.21 -5.02 8.76
CA PRO A 86 -11.65 -6.40 8.53
C PRO A 86 -10.80 -7.38 9.35
N PHE A 87 -11.39 -8.50 9.75
CA PHE A 87 -10.61 -9.60 10.29
C PHE A 87 -9.58 -10.08 9.27
N PHE A 88 -8.36 -10.39 9.72
CA PHE A 88 -7.33 -10.94 8.85
C PHE A 88 -7.60 -12.44 8.57
N ASN A 89 -7.14 -12.93 7.41
CA ASN A 89 -7.35 -14.31 7.00
C ASN A 89 -6.87 -15.30 8.06
N ASN A 90 -7.76 -16.19 8.50
CA ASN A 90 -7.50 -17.19 9.55
C ASN A 90 -7.12 -16.62 10.93
N CYS A 91 -7.27 -15.30 11.15
CA CYS A 91 -7.13 -14.68 12.47
C CYS A 91 -8.47 -14.59 13.19
N GLU A 92 -8.46 -14.79 14.50
CA GLU A 92 -9.63 -14.62 15.37
C GLU A 92 -9.83 -13.19 15.87
N TYR A 93 -8.94 -12.28 15.46
CA TYR A 93 -8.81 -10.96 16.03
C TYR A 93 -8.75 -9.87 14.97
N THR A 94 -9.12 -8.65 15.34
CA THR A 94 -9.02 -7.47 14.50
C THR A 94 -8.80 -6.20 15.33
N TYR A 95 -8.29 -5.17 14.67
CA TYR A 95 -8.12 -3.83 15.21
C TYR A 95 -9.41 -3.02 15.06
N VAL A 96 -9.79 -2.33 16.13
CA VAL A 96 -10.89 -1.35 16.14
C VAL A 96 -10.50 -0.14 16.96
N VAL A 97 -11.20 0.97 16.72
CA VAL A 97 -11.16 2.14 17.60
C VAL A 97 -12.53 2.29 18.26
N LEU A 98 -12.53 2.40 19.59
CA LEU A 98 -13.73 2.56 20.39
C LEU A 98 -13.57 3.77 21.31
N ASN A 99 -14.39 4.80 21.13
CA ASN A 99 -14.33 6.08 21.84
C ASN A 99 -12.94 6.74 21.74
N GLY A 100 -12.33 6.69 20.55
CA GLY A 100 -10.98 7.21 20.29
C GLY A 100 -9.83 6.36 20.85
N GLU A 101 -10.11 5.23 21.48
CA GLU A 101 -9.09 4.32 22.00
C GLU A 101 -8.89 3.10 21.10
N ASN A 102 -7.63 2.76 20.84
CA ASN A 102 -7.24 1.58 20.09
C ASN A 102 -7.55 0.31 20.89
N LYS A 103 -8.26 -0.63 20.26
CA LYS A 103 -8.59 -1.94 20.84
C LYS A 103 -8.25 -3.05 19.85
N PHE A 104 -7.97 -4.22 20.40
CA PHE A 104 -7.77 -5.42 19.60
C PHE A 104 -8.78 -6.45 20.09
N ILE A 105 -9.80 -6.73 19.28
CA ILE A 105 -10.97 -7.50 19.70
C ILE A 105 -11.02 -8.86 19.02
N ASN A 106 -11.62 -9.84 19.67
CA ASN A 106 -12.01 -11.09 19.01
C ASN A 106 -13.39 -10.99 18.34
N LYS A 107 -13.85 -12.07 17.71
CA LYS A 107 -15.18 -12.18 17.07
C LYS A 107 -16.38 -11.98 18.02
N LYS A 108 -16.17 -11.99 19.34
CA LYS A 108 -17.18 -11.70 20.37
C LYS A 108 -17.12 -10.24 20.87
N GLY A 109 -16.19 -9.43 20.36
CA GLY A 109 -15.97 -8.05 20.80
C GLY A 109 -15.15 -7.92 22.08
N GLU A 110 -14.59 -9.02 22.60
CA GLU A 110 -13.76 -9.00 23.80
C GLU A 110 -12.38 -8.41 23.48
N ASN A 111 -11.94 -7.41 24.24
CA ASN A 111 -10.60 -6.86 24.12
C ASN A 111 -9.54 -7.88 24.58
N ILE A 112 -8.54 -8.11 23.74
CA ILE A 112 -7.49 -9.10 23.94
C ILE A 112 -6.22 -8.48 24.51
N ILE A 113 -5.95 -7.22 24.14
CA ILE A 113 -4.73 -6.52 24.52
C ILE A 113 -5.09 -5.48 25.60
N ASN A 114 -4.73 -5.79 26.85
CA ASN A 114 -4.98 -4.92 28.01
C ASN A 114 -3.81 -3.95 28.26
N ARG A 115 -3.38 -3.25 27.20
CA ARG A 115 -2.33 -2.23 27.24
C ARG A 115 -2.60 -1.20 26.15
N GLU A 116 -2.21 0.05 26.38
CA GLU A 116 -2.23 1.07 25.33
C GLU A 116 -1.23 0.77 24.21
N PHE A 117 -1.66 0.97 22.98
CA PHE A 117 -0.84 0.87 21.78
C PHE A 117 -1.31 1.88 20.74
N ARG A 118 -0.42 2.35 19.88
CA ARG A 118 -0.69 3.27 18.77
C ARG A 118 -0.86 2.56 17.43
N GLY A 119 -0.43 1.31 17.32
CA GLY A 119 -0.59 0.50 16.13
C GLY A 119 -0.27 -0.97 16.36
N PHE A 120 -0.66 -1.81 15.42
CA PHE A 120 -0.41 -3.25 15.43
C PHE A 120 0.00 -3.73 14.02
N TYR A 121 0.97 -4.63 13.96
CA TYR A 121 1.40 -5.32 12.73
C TYR A 121 1.39 -6.83 12.94
N TYR A 122 0.71 -7.58 12.07
CA TYR A 122 0.73 -9.04 12.13
C TYR A 122 2.09 -9.57 11.65
N ILE A 123 2.78 -10.32 12.50
CA ILE A 123 3.97 -11.08 12.10
C ILE A 123 3.53 -12.40 11.45
N ASN A 124 2.52 -13.03 12.03
CA ASN A 124 1.81 -14.20 11.49
C ASN A 124 0.44 -14.30 12.18
N ASN A 125 -0.28 -15.42 11.99
CA ASN A 125 -1.63 -15.60 12.53
C ASN A 125 -1.69 -15.70 14.07
N GLU A 126 -0.57 -15.99 14.74
CA GLU A 126 -0.51 -16.17 16.20
C GLU A 126 0.31 -15.09 16.92
N THR A 127 1.09 -14.28 16.20
CA THR A 127 1.95 -13.25 16.78
C THR A 127 1.92 -11.95 15.99
N GLY A 128 2.06 -10.82 16.69
CA GLY A 128 2.21 -9.51 16.05
C GLY A 128 3.04 -8.54 16.86
N MET A 129 3.40 -7.43 16.24
CA MET A 129 4.12 -6.33 16.84
C MET A 129 3.14 -5.24 17.26
N LEU A 130 3.14 -4.90 18.55
CA LEU A 130 2.45 -3.74 19.12
C LEU A 130 3.41 -2.55 19.18
N TYR A 131 2.99 -1.41 18.64
CA TYR A 131 3.71 -0.16 18.76
C TYR A 131 3.14 0.64 19.93
N THR A 132 3.88 0.79 21.02
CA THR A 132 3.36 1.49 22.22
C THR A 132 3.69 3.00 22.21
N PRO A 133 2.99 3.81 23.03
CA PRO A 133 3.25 5.25 23.11
C PRO A 133 4.66 5.66 23.55
N ASP A 134 5.33 4.83 24.33
CA ASP A 134 6.66 5.02 24.92
C ASP A 134 7.81 4.50 24.03
N SER A 135 7.55 4.30 22.73
CA SER A 135 8.53 3.84 21.74
C SER A 135 9.12 2.46 22.06
N ILE A 136 8.33 1.60 22.70
CA ILE A 136 8.65 0.20 22.94
C ILE A 136 7.85 -0.65 21.95
N ASN A 137 8.54 -1.37 21.08
CA ASN A 137 7.88 -2.34 20.22
C ASN A 137 7.68 -3.63 21.02
N VAL A 138 6.47 -4.16 21.10
CA VAL A 138 6.17 -5.35 21.90
C VAL A 138 5.77 -6.48 20.98
N ILE A 139 6.54 -7.58 20.99
CA ILE A 139 6.11 -8.81 20.32
C ILE A 139 5.05 -9.45 21.20
N TYR A 140 3.87 -9.67 20.64
CA TYR A 140 2.69 -10.12 21.37
C TYR A 140 2.19 -11.45 20.82
N ASP A 141 1.92 -12.38 21.73
CA ASP A 141 1.31 -13.67 21.46
C ASP A 141 -0.21 -13.55 21.54
N LEU A 142 -0.84 -13.57 20.37
CA LEU A 142 -2.29 -13.43 20.23
C LEU A 142 -3.04 -14.65 20.78
N LYS A 143 -2.43 -15.83 20.74
CA LYS A 143 -3.05 -17.09 21.17
C LYS A 143 -3.08 -17.19 22.70
N HIS A 144 -1.96 -16.89 23.36
CA HIS A 144 -1.83 -16.94 24.81
C HIS A 144 -2.12 -15.58 25.49
N LYS A 145 -2.39 -14.53 24.70
CA LYS A 145 -2.77 -13.19 25.16
C LYS A 145 -1.74 -12.57 26.10
N LYS A 146 -0.47 -12.64 25.72
CA LYS A 146 0.65 -12.13 26.54
C LYS A 146 1.76 -11.53 25.68
N SER A 147 2.48 -10.58 26.26
CA SER A 147 3.74 -10.10 25.67
C SER A 147 4.78 -11.22 25.68
N LEU A 148 5.45 -11.43 24.55
CA LEU A 148 6.60 -12.32 24.43
C LEU A 148 7.89 -11.57 24.75
N SER A 149 8.02 -10.34 24.26
CA SER A 149 9.21 -9.52 24.46
C SER A 149 8.92 -8.03 24.28
N GLU A 150 9.76 -7.21 24.92
CA GLU A 150 9.76 -5.75 24.76
C GLU A 150 11.07 -5.32 24.08
N LEU A 151 10.96 -4.78 22.87
CA LEU A 151 12.05 -4.32 22.04
C LEU A 151 12.20 -2.80 22.21
N LYS A 152 13.02 -2.40 23.18
CA LYS A 152 13.28 -0.98 23.46
C LYS A 152 14.22 -0.39 22.41
N ASN A 153 13.87 0.77 21.86
CA ASN A 153 14.69 1.50 20.88
C ASN A 153 15.18 0.62 19.70
N THR A 154 14.35 -0.34 19.30
CA THR A 154 14.70 -1.37 18.32
C THR A 154 13.87 -1.16 17.07
N ASN A 155 14.54 -0.91 15.96
CA ASN A 155 13.91 -0.96 14.64
C ASN A 155 14.16 -2.34 14.04
N ALA A 156 13.16 -3.22 14.11
CA ALA A 156 13.21 -4.55 13.52
C ALA A 156 12.55 -4.51 12.14
N GLY A 157 13.19 -5.15 11.15
CA GLY A 157 12.61 -5.42 9.85
C GLY A 157 11.49 -6.46 9.90
N PRO A 158 11.09 -7.01 8.74
CA PRO A 158 10.10 -8.07 8.69
C PRO A 158 10.64 -9.35 9.34
N PHE A 159 9.79 -10.00 10.14
CA PHE A 159 10.10 -11.32 10.68
C PHE A 159 9.92 -12.39 9.61
N SER A 160 10.96 -13.20 9.43
CA SER A 160 10.97 -14.34 8.51
C SER A 160 11.53 -15.56 9.23
N ASN A 161 10.82 -16.69 9.13
CA ASN A 161 11.14 -17.93 9.83
C ASN A 161 11.42 -17.75 11.36
N GLY A 162 10.76 -16.78 12.00
CA GLY A 162 10.84 -16.54 13.45
C GLY A 162 11.98 -15.64 13.93
N VAL A 163 12.77 -15.08 13.00
CA VAL A 163 13.82 -14.09 13.29
C VAL A 163 13.64 -12.84 12.45
N SER A 164 14.26 -11.74 12.87
CA SER A 164 14.32 -10.49 12.13
C SER A 164 15.69 -9.87 12.27
N THR A 165 16.17 -9.26 11.19
CA THR A 165 17.26 -8.28 11.28
C THR A 165 16.72 -7.04 11.99
N ALA A 166 17.52 -6.48 12.89
CA ALA A 166 17.20 -5.28 13.65
C ALA A 166 18.41 -4.35 13.69
N TYR A 167 18.14 -3.06 13.92
CA TYR A 167 19.17 -2.03 13.94
C TYR A 167 19.14 -1.25 15.25
N THR A 168 20.33 -0.99 15.78
CA THR A 168 20.49 -0.05 16.89
C THR A 168 20.19 1.37 16.43
N THR A 169 20.05 2.32 17.36
CA THR A 169 19.92 3.75 17.05
C THR A 169 21.10 4.34 16.28
N LYS A 170 22.25 3.65 16.27
CA LYS A 170 23.44 4.02 15.49
C LYS A 170 23.53 3.31 14.13
N GLY A 171 22.49 2.57 13.73
CA GLY A 171 22.47 1.82 12.47
C GLY A 171 23.27 0.52 12.49
N ILE A 172 23.75 0.06 13.65
CA ILE A 172 24.49 -1.21 13.75
C ILE A 172 23.50 -2.38 13.71
N PRO A 173 23.67 -3.36 12.80
CA PRO A 173 22.75 -4.48 12.65
C PRO A 173 22.98 -5.56 13.73
N TYR A 174 21.91 -6.30 14.02
CA TYR A 174 21.88 -7.49 14.86
C TYR A 174 20.64 -8.33 14.51
N VAL A 175 20.51 -9.53 15.07
CA VAL A 175 19.37 -10.42 14.78
C VAL A 175 18.66 -10.81 16.06
N ILE A 176 17.33 -10.70 16.05
CA ILE A 176 16.46 -11.08 17.17
C ILE A 176 15.48 -12.16 16.76
N ASN A 177 15.04 -12.98 17.74
CA ASN A 177 13.90 -13.88 17.58
C ASN A 177 12.61 -13.27 18.16
N LEU A 178 11.51 -14.01 18.07
CA LEU A 178 10.21 -13.61 18.63
C LEU A 178 10.18 -13.44 20.17
N LYS A 179 11.18 -13.96 20.89
CA LYS A 179 11.35 -13.75 22.34
C LYS A 179 12.24 -12.55 22.65
N GLY A 180 12.73 -11.84 21.63
CA GLY A 180 13.69 -10.74 21.78
C GLY A 180 15.11 -11.21 22.13
N ASP A 181 15.39 -12.52 22.05
CA ASP A 181 16.75 -13.02 22.27
C ASP A 181 17.64 -12.56 21.11
N HIS A 182 18.84 -12.07 21.44
CA HIS A 182 19.84 -11.70 20.45
C HIS A 182 20.47 -12.97 19.88
N ILE A 183 20.03 -13.39 18.71
CA ILE A 183 20.56 -14.54 17.97
C ILE A 183 21.93 -14.20 17.37
N VAL A 184 22.07 -12.98 16.86
CA VAL A 184 23.34 -12.42 16.40
C VAL A 184 23.59 -11.12 17.15
N PRO A 185 24.70 -10.98 17.91
CA PRO A 185 24.99 -9.76 18.66
C PRO A 185 25.42 -8.61 17.73
N THR A 186 25.24 -7.38 18.20
CA THR A 186 25.69 -6.16 17.52
C THR A 186 27.20 -6.18 17.29
N GLY A 187 27.64 -5.65 16.14
CA GLY A 187 29.07 -5.52 15.82
C GLY A 187 29.74 -6.80 15.34
N LYS A 188 29.01 -7.93 15.24
CA LYS A 188 29.51 -9.15 14.59
C LYS A 188 29.60 -8.99 13.06
N TYR A 189 28.70 -8.19 12.50
CA TYR A 189 28.63 -7.86 11.07
C TYR A 189 28.39 -6.34 10.93
N ASP A 190 28.86 -5.77 9.82
CA ASP A 190 28.62 -4.39 9.44
C ASP A 190 27.27 -4.21 8.76
N ASP A 191 26.82 -5.25 8.05
CA ASP A 191 25.49 -5.29 7.44
C ASP A 191 24.91 -6.72 7.46
N ILE A 192 23.59 -6.81 7.50
CA ILE A 192 22.82 -8.05 7.47
C ILE A 192 21.55 -7.78 6.66
N ASN A 193 21.35 -8.51 5.55
CA ASN A 193 20.12 -8.43 4.78
C ASN A 193 18.95 -9.08 5.55
N ASP A 194 17.73 -8.87 5.06
CA ASP A 194 16.58 -9.60 5.59
C ASP A 194 16.71 -11.11 5.36
N TYR A 195 16.06 -11.88 6.23
CA TYR A 195 16.07 -13.34 6.14
C TYR A 195 15.11 -13.81 5.03
N TYR A 196 15.63 -14.58 4.09
CA TYR A 196 14.86 -15.26 3.05
C TYR A 196 15.08 -16.76 3.15
N ASN A 197 14.00 -17.53 3.22
CA ASN A 197 14.05 -19.00 3.41
C ASN A 197 14.98 -19.44 4.57
N GLY A 198 15.01 -18.65 5.64
CA GLY A 198 15.79 -18.92 6.84
C GLY A 198 17.30 -18.62 6.75
N ILE A 199 17.77 -17.94 5.70
CA ILE A 199 19.16 -17.52 5.54
C ILE A 199 19.21 -16.01 5.25
N ALA A 200 20.12 -15.30 5.90
CA ALA A 200 20.47 -13.93 5.54
C ALA A 200 21.91 -13.85 5.04
N ILE A 201 22.14 -12.96 4.07
CA ILE A 201 23.48 -12.56 3.65
C ILE A 201 23.97 -11.47 4.62
N ALA A 202 25.22 -11.54 5.04
CA ALA A 202 25.83 -10.58 5.95
C ALA A 202 27.22 -10.17 5.46
N VAL A 203 27.64 -8.97 5.82
CA VAL A 203 28.91 -8.36 5.39
C VAL A 203 29.74 -7.99 6.62
N LYS A 204 31.04 -8.31 6.60
CA LYS A 204 32.03 -7.80 7.56
C LYS A 204 33.08 -6.99 6.79
N LYS A 205 33.24 -5.70 7.08
CA LYS A 205 34.26 -4.85 6.48
C LYS A 205 35.63 -5.21 7.05
N ASN A 206 36.65 -5.09 6.22
CA ASN A 206 38.02 -5.20 6.70
C ASN A 206 38.43 -3.85 7.32
N GLY A 207 38.90 -3.86 8.58
CA GLY A 207 39.17 -2.66 9.37
C GLY A 207 40.36 -1.82 8.88
N ASP A 208 41.06 -2.28 7.85
CA ASP A 208 42.23 -1.67 7.20
C ASP A 208 41.90 -0.98 5.86
N GLY A 209 40.63 -0.95 5.45
CA GLY A 209 40.20 -0.41 4.16
C GLY A 209 40.25 -1.41 2.99
N GLY A 210 40.50 -2.71 3.26
CA GLY A 210 40.43 -3.79 2.27
C GLY A 210 39.01 -4.29 1.94
N SER A 211 38.93 -5.33 1.11
CA SER A 211 37.67 -5.98 0.67
C SER A 211 36.85 -6.54 1.84
N SER A 212 35.53 -6.35 1.82
CA SER A 212 34.63 -6.92 2.83
C SER A 212 34.54 -8.45 2.71
N TYR A 213 34.39 -9.13 3.83
CA TYR A 213 34.04 -10.54 3.90
C TYR A 213 32.53 -10.73 3.74
N LEU A 214 32.14 -11.61 2.83
CA LEU A 214 30.77 -12.07 2.71
C LEU A 214 30.55 -13.24 3.65
N SER A 215 29.40 -13.23 4.33
CA SER A 215 28.94 -14.33 5.16
C SER A 215 27.49 -14.67 4.85
N ALA A 216 27.09 -15.88 5.22
CA ALA A 216 25.69 -16.25 5.31
C ALA A 216 25.39 -16.78 6.71
N ILE A 217 24.23 -16.41 7.25
CA ILE A 217 23.79 -16.77 8.59
C ILE A 217 22.43 -17.42 8.55
N ASP A 218 22.26 -18.50 9.32
CA ASP A 218 20.95 -19.14 9.49
C ASP A 218 20.12 -18.53 10.62
N THR A 219 18.86 -18.96 10.75
CA THR A 219 17.95 -18.50 11.81
C THR A 219 18.41 -18.78 13.25
N LYS A 220 19.46 -19.58 13.45
CA LYS A 220 20.07 -19.84 14.76
C LYS A 220 21.31 -18.96 15.00
N GLY A 221 21.64 -18.08 14.05
CA GLY A 221 22.83 -17.22 14.10
C GLY A 221 24.13 -17.96 13.78
N ILE A 222 24.02 -19.19 13.27
CA ILE A 222 25.16 -19.99 12.86
C ILE A 222 25.66 -19.43 11.53
N GLU A 223 26.94 -19.08 11.51
CA GLU A 223 27.63 -18.65 10.30
C GLU A 223 27.88 -19.88 9.42
N LEU A 224 27.20 -19.92 8.28
CA LEU A 224 27.29 -21.02 7.31
C LEU A 224 28.62 -20.98 6.56
N PHE A 225 29.10 -19.78 6.27
CA PHE A 225 30.45 -19.51 5.77
C PHE A 225 30.83 -18.04 6.03
N THR A 226 32.13 -17.77 6.01
CA THR A 226 32.69 -16.45 5.78
C THR A 226 33.80 -16.59 4.76
N HIS A 227 33.80 -15.73 3.75
CA HIS A 227 34.83 -15.72 2.73
C HIS A 227 35.17 -14.30 2.33
N ASN A 228 36.46 -14.03 2.11
CA ASN A 228 36.87 -12.79 1.45
C ASN A 228 36.69 -12.99 -0.06
N TYR A 229 35.78 -12.25 -0.66
CA TYR A 229 35.76 -12.13 -2.11
C TYR A 229 36.21 -10.73 -2.50
N ASP A 230 37.45 -10.65 -2.95
CA ASP A 230 37.94 -9.41 -3.51
C ASP A 230 37.10 -9.02 -4.73
N ARG A 231 36.65 -7.77 -4.74
CA ARG A 231 35.94 -7.13 -5.86
C ARG A 231 34.53 -7.68 -6.12
N MET A 232 33.84 -8.17 -5.09
CA MET A 232 32.41 -8.49 -5.20
C MET A 232 31.51 -7.27 -4.98
N PHE A 233 30.29 -7.37 -5.49
CA PHE A 233 29.18 -6.46 -5.25
C PHE A 233 27.90 -7.28 -5.01
N ILE A 234 27.11 -6.86 -4.03
CA ILE A 234 25.84 -7.51 -3.66
C ILE A 234 24.72 -6.59 -4.17
N ASP A 235 23.83 -7.14 -4.98
CA ASP A 235 22.60 -6.44 -5.36
C ASP A 235 21.62 -6.45 -4.16
N GLY A 236 20.83 -5.38 -3.99
CA GLY A 236 19.92 -5.23 -2.86
C GLY A 236 18.91 -6.38 -2.73
N ASP A 237 18.50 -6.97 -3.87
CA ASP A 237 17.53 -8.06 -3.92
C ASP A 237 18.16 -9.47 -3.88
N THR A 238 19.49 -9.57 -3.77
CA THR A 238 20.17 -10.87 -3.70
C THR A 238 19.79 -11.61 -2.41
N HIS A 239 19.33 -12.85 -2.56
CA HIS A 239 19.06 -13.74 -1.43
C HIS A 239 19.27 -15.22 -1.77
N PHE A 240 19.39 -16.06 -0.73
CA PHE A 240 19.49 -17.51 -0.94
C PHE A 240 18.13 -18.10 -1.31
N SER A 241 18.08 -18.76 -2.46
CA SER A 241 16.95 -19.56 -2.89
C SER A 241 17.45 -20.83 -3.58
N ASN A 242 16.77 -21.95 -3.35
CA ASN A 242 17.20 -23.28 -3.80
C ASN A 242 18.68 -23.62 -3.47
N GLY A 243 19.24 -23.03 -2.41
CA GLY A 243 20.62 -23.23 -1.96
C GLY A 243 21.68 -22.35 -2.63
N PHE A 244 21.27 -21.40 -3.48
CA PHE A 244 22.18 -20.51 -4.20
C PHE A 244 21.78 -19.04 -4.08
N ALA A 245 22.75 -18.14 -4.24
CA ALA A 245 22.52 -16.70 -4.35
C ALA A 245 23.36 -16.11 -5.49
N PRO A 246 22.79 -15.24 -6.36
CA PRO A 246 23.53 -14.56 -7.41
C PRO A 246 24.39 -13.42 -6.84
N LEU A 247 25.64 -13.31 -7.28
CA LEU A 247 26.57 -12.26 -6.88
C LEU A 247 27.37 -11.73 -8.06
N SER A 248 27.62 -10.42 -8.03
CA SER A 248 28.38 -9.72 -9.06
C SER A 248 29.85 -9.62 -8.65
N PHE A 249 30.76 -9.90 -9.59
CA PHE A 249 32.20 -9.87 -9.40
C PHE A 249 32.83 -8.97 -10.46
N ARG A 250 33.78 -8.10 -10.09
CA ARG A 250 34.53 -7.33 -11.09
C ARG A 250 35.45 -8.25 -11.88
N LYS A 251 35.49 -8.07 -13.20
CA LYS A 251 36.41 -8.80 -14.08
C LYS A 251 37.87 -8.37 -13.87
N LYS A 252 38.10 -7.09 -13.60
CA LYS A 252 39.42 -6.50 -13.37
C LYS A 252 39.41 -5.47 -12.25
N GLU A 253 40.59 -5.21 -11.69
CA GLU A 253 40.77 -4.18 -10.68
C GLU A 253 40.67 -2.78 -11.29
N GLY A 254 40.03 -1.84 -10.60
CA GLY A 254 39.85 -0.46 -11.07
C GLY A 254 38.80 -0.25 -12.17
N GLU A 255 38.24 -1.32 -12.75
CA GLU A 255 37.20 -1.24 -13.80
C GLU A 255 35.79 -1.47 -13.23
N TYR A 256 34.80 -0.81 -13.82
CA TYR A 256 33.37 -1.02 -13.54
C TYR A 256 32.75 -2.08 -14.46
N ASP A 257 33.53 -3.10 -14.85
CA ASP A 257 33.06 -4.23 -15.63
C ASP A 257 32.86 -5.46 -14.73
N TYR A 258 31.64 -5.98 -14.69
CA TYR A 258 31.20 -7.02 -13.78
C TYR A 258 30.70 -8.26 -14.54
N PHE A 259 30.75 -9.41 -13.87
CA PHE A 259 30.02 -10.61 -14.27
C PHE A 259 29.27 -11.17 -13.06
N THR A 260 28.15 -11.83 -13.30
CA THR A 260 27.33 -12.42 -12.24
C THR A 260 27.55 -13.93 -12.19
N SER A 261 27.67 -14.46 -10.98
CA SER A 261 27.93 -15.86 -10.67
C SER A 261 27.07 -16.31 -9.50
N TYR A 262 27.02 -17.62 -9.21
CA TYR A 262 26.28 -18.15 -8.06
C TYR A 262 27.23 -18.68 -6.99
N ILE A 263 26.90 -18.35 -5.75
CA ILE A 263 27.48 -18.99 -4.56
C ILE A 263 26.48 -19.95 -3.93
N ASN A 264 26.97 -21.02 -3.32
CA ASN A 264 26.14 -21.92 -2.53
C ASN A 264 26.21 -21.59 -1.02
N THR A 265 25.38 -22.26 -0.22
CA THR A 265 25.33 -22.09 1.25
C THR A 265 26.61 -22.51 1.98
N LYS A 266 27.59 -23.10 1.30
CA LYS A 266 28.93 -23.39 1.85
C LYS A 266 29.95 -22.31 1.48
N GLY A 267 29.51 -21.23 0.84
CA GLY A 267 30.36 -20.13 0.42
C GLY A 267 31.28 -20.49 -0.73
N LYS A 268 30.92 -21.47 -1.57
CA LYS A 268 31.67 -21.81 -2.79
C LYS A 268 31.00 -21.17 -4.01
N VAL A 269 31.79 -20.50 -4.85
CA VAL A 269 31.38 -20.13 -6.21
C VAL A 269 31.20 -21.40 -7.03
N VAL A 270 29.98 -21.64 -7.50
CA VAL A 270 29.57 -22.88 -8.17
C VAL A 270 29.23 -22.71 -9.65
N PHE A 271 29.19 -21.46 -10.13
CA PHE A 271 28.95 -21.12 -11.53
C PHE A 271 29.92 -20.02 -11.95
N ASN A 272 30.79 -20.29 -12.92
CA ASN A 272 31.84 -19.35 -13.31
C ASN A 272 31.85 -19.17 -14.83
N ASP A 273 30.90 -18.40 -15.33
CA ASP A 273 30.86 -17.91 -16.71
C ASP A 273 30.97 -16.38 -16.70
N THR A 274 32.12 -15.85 -17.10
CA THR A 274 32.38 -14.41 -17.07
C THR A 274 31.62 -13.62 -18.14
N THR A 275 30.89 -14.30 -19.03
CA THR A 275 30.04 -13.66 -20.04
C THR A 275 28.65 -13.31 -19.51
N VAL A 276 28.28 -13.84 -18.34
CA VAL A 276 27.00 -13.55 -17.68
C VAL A 276 27.08 -12.20 -17.00
N THR A 277 26.23 -11.26 -17.41
CA THR A 277 26.22 -9.91 -16.84
C THR A 277 25.23 -9.78 -15.69
N GLU A 278 24.15 -10.57 -15.69
CA GLU A 278 23.09 -10.54 -14.69
C GLU A 278 22.55 -11.96 -14.47
N ALA A 279 22.07 -12.23 -13.26
CA ALA A 279 21.41 -13.48 -12.92
C ALA A 279 20.32 -13.26 -11.88
N THR A 280 19.17 -13.92 -12.06
CA THR A 280 18.06 -13.82 -11.11
C THR A 280 18.28 -14.71 -9.90
N ASN A 281 17.55 -14.47 -8.80
CA ASN A 281 17.45 -15.47 -7.75
C ASN A 281 16.80 -16.77 -8.31
N PHE A 282 17.16 -17.92 -7.75
CA PHE A 282 16.48 -19.16 -8.12
C PHE A 282 15.03 -19.15 -7.62
N SER A 283 14.12 -19.66 -8.44
CA SER A 283 12.70 -19.85 -8.13
C SER A 283 12.20 -21.08 -8.88
N ASN A 284 11.42 -21.93 -8.23
CA ASN A 284 10.98 -23.22 -8.82
C ASN A 284 12.14 -24.07 -9.40
N ASN A 285 13.32 -24.06 -8.77
CA ASN A 285 14.55 -24.72 -9.27
C ASN A 285 15.01 -24.22 -10.65
N ARG A 286 14.70 -22.98 -11.00
CA ARG A 286 15.10 -22.30 -12.22
C ARG A 286 15.66 -20.92 -11.91
N ALA A 287 16.52 -20.42 -12.78
CA ALA A 287 16.95 -19.04 -12.79
C ALA A 287 17.22 -18.58 -14.22
N PHE A 288 17.23 -17.27 -14.42
CA PHE A 288 17.62 -16.68 -15.70
C PHE A 288 19.01 -16.07 -15.57
N ILE A 289 19.82 -16.20 -16.62
CA ILE A 289 21.13 -15.56 -16.75
C ILE A 289 21.16 -14.73 -18.03
N LEU A 290 21.68 -13.51 -17.95
CA LEU A 290 21.77 -12.59 -19.08
C LEU A 290 23.14 -12.74 -19.76
N ILE A 291 23.13 -13.12 -21.04
CA ILE A 291 24.33 -13.19 -21.88
C ILE A 291 24.06 -12.44 -23.18
N LYS A 292 24.90 -11.46 -23.51
CA LYS A 292 24.78 -10.64 -24.74
C LYS A 292 23.36 -10.10 -24.96
N ASN A 293 22.75 -9.53 -23.91
CA ASN A 293 21.40 -8.96 -23.92
C ASN A 293 20.26 -9.95 -24.18
N LYS A 294 20.50 -11.25 -23.98
CA LYS A 294 19.46 -12.28 -24.01
C LYS A 294 19.50 -13.12 -22.73
N TYR A 295 18.36 -13.24 -22.09
CA TYR A 295 18.15 -14.10 -20.94
C TYR A 295 18.03 -15.55 -21.37
N MET A 296 18.76 -16.42 -20.68
CA MET A 296 18.71 -17.87 -20.85
C MET A 296 18.25 -18.54 -19.56
N LEU A 297 17.45 -19.59 -19.71
CA LEU A 297 16.92 -20.36 -18.58
C LEU A 297 17.91 -21.47 -18.17
N ILE A 298 18.24 -21.55 -16.88
CA ILE A 298 19.12 -22.58 -16.31
C ILE A 298 18.46 -23.37 -15.18
N ASP A 299 18.93 -24.60 -14.97
CA ASP A 299 18.58 -25.45 -13.84
C ASP A 299 19.55 -25.27 -12.65
N THR A 300 19.29 -25.97 -11.54
CA THR A 300 20.15 -25.95 -10.34
C THR A 300 21.52 -26.64 -10.53
N ASN A 301 21.75 -27.29 -11.68
CA ASN A 301 23.06 -27.78 -12.10
C ASN A 301 23.78 -26.79 -13.03
N PHE A 302 23.23 -25.58 -13.19
CA PHE A 302 23.70 -24.52 -14.07
C PHE A 302 23.75 -24.91 -15.55
N LYS A 303 22.88 -25.84 -15.96
CA LYS A 303 22.72 -26.24 -17.36
C LYS A 303 21.57 -25.50 -17.98
N LYS A 304 21.75 -25.11 -19.25
CA LYS A 304 20.70 -24.55 -20.09
C LYS A 304 19.51 -25.52 -20.16
N VAL A 305 18.30 -25.02 -19.92
CA VAL A 305 17.07 -25.84 -19.89
C VAL A 305 16.42 -25.92 -21.27
N THR A 306 16.46 -24.83 -22.04
CA THR A 306 15.88 -24.71 -23.39
C THR A 306 16.80 -23.88 -24.27
N GLU A 307 16.77 -24.08 -25.58
CA GLU A 307 17.52 -23.24 -26.51
C GLU A 307 16.94 -21.83 -26.66
N THR A 308 15.64 -21.65 -26.37
CA THR A 308 14.94 -20.38 -26.41
C THR A 308 15.56 -19.37 -25.45
N SER A 309 15.72 -18.13 -25.92
CA SER A 309 16.20 -17.01 -25.13
C SER A 309 15.21 -15.84 -25.19
N PHE A 310 15.28 -14.95 -24.21
CA PHE A 310 14.31 -13.87 -24.01
C PHE A 310 15.02 -12.51 -23.98
N SER A 311 14.38 -11.43 -24.43
CA SER A 311 14.93 -10.07 -24.29
C SER A 311 14.84 -9.57 -22.86
N ASN A 312 13.82 -10.00 -22.10
CA ASN A 312 13.59 -9.55 -20.73
C ASN A 312 12.84 -10.60 -19.90
N VAL A 313 12.91 -10.47 -18.57
CA VAL A 313 12.17 -11.27 -17.59
C VAL A 313 11.59 -10.32 -16.53
N PRO A 314 10.44 -9.68 -16.79
CA PRO A 314 9.96 -8.52 -16.02
C PRO A 314 9.81 -8.73 -14.51
N LYS A 315 9.50 -9.96 -14.07
CA LYS A 315 9.31 -10.30 -12.65
C LYS A 315 10.47 -11.12 -12.07
N GLY A 316 11.61 -11.18 -12.77
CA GLY A 316 12.86 -11.76 -12.27
C GLY A 316 12.81 -13.26 -11.94
N GLY A 317 11.78 -14.02 -12.36
CA GLY A 317 11.73 -15.44 -12.03
C GLY A 317 10.38 -16.11 -12.23
N PHE A 318 10.24 -17.27 -11.59
CA PHE A 318 9.06 -18.11 -11.62
C PHE A 318 8.17 -17.87 -10.41
N THR A 319 6.86 -17.84 -10.65
CA THR A 319 5.81 -17.87 -9.64
C THR A 319 4.91 -19.07 -9.95
N ASN A 320 4.71 -19.97 -8.97
CA ASN A 320 3.90 -21.18 -9.13
C ASN A 320 4.25 -22.05 -10.36
N GLY A 321 5.53 -22.08 -10.75
CA GLY A 321 6.01 -22.88 -11.89
C GLY A 321 5.87 -22.22 -13.26
N TYR A 322 5.51 -20.93 -13.30
CA TYR A 322 5.41 -20.14 -14.53
C TYR A 322 6.22 -18.85 -14.46
N ALA A 323 6.73 -18.37 -15.59
CA ALA A 323 7.44 -17.10 -15.66
C ALA A 323 6.91 -16.25 -16.81
N VAL A 324 6.74 -14.94 -16.55
CA VAL A 324 6.48 -13.94 -17.59
C VAL A 324 7.82 -13.60 -18.25
N VAL A 325 7.84 -13.68 -19.58
CA VAL A 325 9.04 -13.42 -20.38
C VAL A 325 8.68 -12.50 -21.53
N GLU A 326 9.66 -11.72 -21.96
CA GLU A 326 9.53 -10.84 -23.12
C GLU A 326 10.45 -11.31 -24.24
N ASN A 327 9.96 -11.25 -25.47
CA ASN A 327 10.81 -11.35 -26.65
C ASN A 327 10.38 -10.33 -27.69
N ASP A 328 11.29 -9.43 -28.05
CA ASP A 328 11.10 -8.38 -29.06
C ASP A 328 9.82 -7.56 -28.80
N TYR A 329 9.68 -7.05 -27.57
CA TYR A 329 8.54 -6.26 -27.08
C TYR A 329 7.19 -7.00 -27.02
N SER A 330 7.20 -8.33 -27.18
CA SER A 330 6.00 -9.17 -27.01
C SER A 330 6.12 -9.99 -25.73
N ILE A 331 5.04 -10.05 -24.96
CA ILE A 331 5.04 -10.71 -23.64
C ILE A 331 4.33 -12.05 -23.71
N GLY A 332 4.97 -13.10 -23.22
CA GLY A 332 4.41 -14.43 -23.11
C GLY A 332 4.64 -15.04 -21.72
N VAL A 333 4.12 -16.25 -21.54
CA VAL A 333 4.33 -17.03 -20.32
C VAL A 333 4.91 -18.38 -20.66
N ILE A 334 5.96 -18.77 -19.94
CA ILE A 334 6.61 -20.07 -20.07
C ILE A 334 6.44 -20.93 -18.82
N ASP A 335 6.49 -22.24 -19.00
CA ASP A 335 6.62 -23.21 -17.91
C ASP A 335 8.08 -23.35 -17.44
N ILE A 336 8.32 -24.16 -16.40
CA ILE A 336 9.68 -24.45 -15.89
C ILE A 336 10.61 -25.13 -16.92
N ASN A 337 10.11 -25.60 -18.05
CA ASN A 337 10.94 -26.18 -19.11
C ASN A 337 11.27 -25.14 -20.19
N GLY A 338 10.84 -23.88 -20.01
CA GLY A 338 11.05 -22.81 -20.98
C GLY A 338 10.16 -22.92 -22.22
N LYS A 339 9.06 -23.69 -22.14
CA LYS A 339 8.07 -23.81 -23.20
C LYS A 339 6.97 -22.77 -23.00
N TYR A 340 6.60 -22.05 -24.05
CA TYR A 340 5.44 -21.16 -24.02
C TYR A 340 4.16 -21.95 -23.72
N ILE A 341 3.45 -21.51 -22.67
CA ILE A 341 2.08 -21.90 -22.37
C ILE A 341 1.09 -20.80 -22.82
N ILE A 342 1.57 -19.57 -22.91
CA ILE A 342 0.91 -18.44 -23.55
C ILE A 342 1.93 -17.86 -24.50
N GLU A 343 1.64 -17.95 -25.80
CA GLU A 343 2.50 -17.41 -26.85
C GLU A 343 2.67 -15.89 -26.70
N PRO A 344 3.81 -15.32 -27.13
CA PRO A 344 4.05 -13.89 -27.04
C PRO A 344 2.92 -13.06 -27.67
N LEU A 345 2.32 -12.20 -26.87
CA LEU A 345 1.27 -11.28 -27.29
C LEU A 345 1.92 -10.01 -27.83
N ALA A 346 1.72 -9.73 -29.12
CA ALA A 346 2.15 -8.48 -29.73
C ALA A 346 1.45 -7.28 -29.07
N ASP A 347 2.17 -6.16 -28.94
CA ASP A 347 1.71 -4.90 -28.37
C ASP A 347 1.25 -4.96 -26.90
N ALA A 348 1.68 -5.98 -26.14
CA ALA A 348 1.48 -6.03 -24.70
C ALA A 348 2.66 -5.36 -23.98
N SER A 349 2.39 -4.41 -23.09
CA SER A 349 3.40 -3.57 -22.41
C SER A 349 3.95 -4.17 -21.11
N ASP A 350 3.11 -4.84 -20.33
CA ASP A 350 3.51 -5.60 -19.12
C ASP A 350 2.57 -6.80 -18.90
N GLY A 351 2.94 -7.68 -17.98
CA GLY A 351 2.05 -8.72 -17.50
C GLY A 351 2.47 -9.33 -16.16
N VAL A 352 1.49 -9.92 -15.47
CA VAL A 352 1.66 -10.53 -14.15
C VAL A 352 0.83 -11.80 -14.04
N ILE A 353 1.36 -12.77 -13.29
CA ILE A 353 0.67 -14.03 -12.99
C ILE A 353 0.06 -13.92 -11.60
N ILE A 354 -1.25 -14.10 -11.52
CA ILE A 354 -2.01 -14.07 -10.25
C ILE A 354 -2.85 -15.35 -10.20
N GLY A 355 -2.50 -16.23 -9.27
CA GLY A 355 -3.09 -17.58 -9.20
C GLY A 355 -2.86 -18.36 -10.50
N ASP A 356 -3.95 -18.80 -11.13
CA ASP A 356 -3.95 -19.59 -12.36
C ASP A 356 -4.17 -18.74 -13.64
N TYR A 357 -3.97 -17.42 -13.55
CA TYR A 357 -4.27 -16.47 -14.62
C TYR A 357 -3.10 -15.54 -14.90
N PHE A 358 -2.95 -15.19 -16.16
CA PHE A 358 -2.04 -14.18 -16.67
C PHE A 358 -2.84 -12.94 -17.03
N PHE A 359 -2.55 -11.84 -16.34
CA PHE A 359 -3.07 -10.51 -16.60
C PHE A 359 -2.03 -9.77 -17.45
N TYR A 360 -2.46 -9.17 -18.55
CA TYR A 360 -1.56 -8.48 -19.47
C TYR A 360 -2.13 -7.11 -19.83
N GLU A 361 -1.24 -6.15 -20.00
CA GLU A 361 -1.56 -4.75 -20.27
C GLU A 361 -1.44 -4.44 -21.76
N LYS A 362 -2.34 -3.59 -22.27
CA LYS A 362 -2.27 -2.97 -23.59
C LYS A 362 -2.70 -1.51 -23.52
N TYR A 363 -2.04 -0.67 -24.32
CA TYR A 363 -2.45 0.71 -24.53
C TYR A 363 -3.50 0.80 -25.66
N ILE A 364 -4.73 1.16 -25.33
CA ILE A 364 -5.86 1.23 -26.29
C ILE A 364 -6.66 2.51 -26.02
N ASN A 365 -6.91 3.32 -27.06
CA ASN A 365 -7.68 4.57 -26.97
C ASN A 365 -7.17 5.56 -25.91
N ASP A 366 -5.86 5.73 -25.82
CA ASP A 366 -5.19 6.58 -24.83
C ASP A 366 -5.35 6.17 -23.36
N GLU A 367 -5.69 4.91 -23.10
CA GLU A 367 -5.77 4.31 -21.78
C GLU A 367 -5.03 2.96 -21.71
N ASP A 368 -4.42 2.66 -20.57
CA ASP A 368 -3.92 1.32 -20.26
C ASP A 368 -5.10 0.42 -19.85
N VAL A 369 -5.28 -0.69 -20.57
CA VAL A 369 -6.33 -1.67 -20.30
C VAL A 369 -5.75 -3.07 -20.20
N TYR A 370 -6.36 -3.87 -19.35
CA TYR A 370 -5.89 -5.21 -19.02
C TYR A 370 -6.81 -6.29 -19.59
N GLY A 371 -6.19 -7.34 -20.14
CA GLY A 371 -6.84 -8.59 -20.52
C GLY A 371 -6.43 -9.73 -19.58
N VAL A 372 -7.11 -10.87 -19.69
CA VAL A 372 -6.87 -12.03 -18.83
C VAL A 372 -6.90 -13.32 -19.63
N ILE A 373 -5.85 -14.12 -19.50
CA ILE A 373 -5.73 -15.46 -20.08
C ILE A 373 -5.51 -16.46 -18.94
N SER A 374 -6.23 -17.56 -18.92
CA SER A 374 -5.92 -18.66 -18.00
C SER A 374 -4.61 -19.31 -18.40
N LEU A 375 -3.78 -19.72 -17.43
CA LEU A 375 -2.53 -20.46 -17.70
C LEU A 375 -2.75 -21.83 -18.38
N LYS A 376 -4.01 -22.24 -18.57
CA LYS A 376 -4.41 -23.36 -19.43
C LYS A 376 -4.53 -22.98 -20.92
N GLY A 377 -4.25 -21.73 -21.29
CA GLY A 377 -4.27 -21.20 -22.66
C GLY A 377 -5.61 -20.63 -23.13
N ASN A 378 -6.61 -20.52 -22.26
CA ASN A 378 -7.92 -19.97 -22.63
C ASN A 378 -7.96 -18.45 -22.39
N GLU A 379 -8.27 -17.66 -23.42
CA GLU A 379 -8.58 -16.23 -23.26
C GLU A 379 -9.88 -16.09 -22.47
N ILE A 380 -9.79 -15.47 -21.29
CA ILE A 380 -10.94 -15.25 -20.39
C ILE A 380 -11.56 -13.89 -20.70
N LEU A 381 -10.73 -12.86 -20.83
CA LEU A 381 -11.15 -11.50 -21.15
C LEU A 381 -10.14 -10.88 -22.11
N LYS A 382 -10.63 -10.25 -23.17
CA LYS A 382 -9.84 -9.33 -23.98
C LYS A 382 -9.49 -8.06 -23.18
N PRO A 383 -8.56 -7.21 -23.62
CA PRO A 383 -8.19 -6.00 -22.90
C PRO A 383 -9.35 -5.02 -22.81
N ILE A 384 -10.00 -4.98 -21.65
CA ILE A 384 -11.18 -4.15 -21.37
C ILE A 384 -11.19 -3.60 -19.93
N LEU A 385 -10.33 -4.13 -19.07
CA LEU A 385 -10.31 -3.82 -17.65
C LEU A 385 -9.46 -2.58 -17.44
N GLN A 386 -9.99 -1.53 -16.82
CA GLN A 386 -9.21 -0.33 -16.50
C GLN A 386 -8.36 -0.55 -15.24
N HIS A 387 -8.89 -1.31 -14.28
CA HIS A 387 -8.18 -1.76 -13.08
C HIS A 387 -8.68 -3.13 -12.65
N TYR A 388 -7.87 -3.90 -11.94
CA TYR A 388 -8.27 -5.20 -11.38
C TYR A 388 -7.69 -5.38 -9.97
N ASP A 389 -8.33 -6.23 -9.17
CA ASP A 389 -7.87 -6.58 -7.82
C ASP A 389 -6.55 -7.37 -7.87
N SER A 390 -5.58 -7.02 -7.03
CA SER A 390 -4.29 -7.72 -6.96
C SER A 390 -4.40 -9.16 -6.42
N GLU A 391 -5.49 -9.52 -5.73
CA GLU A 391 -5.82 -10.91 -5.40
C GLU A 391 -6.35 -11.70 -6.62
N GLY A 392 -6.69 -11.02 -7.73
CA GLY A 392 -7.21 -11.62 -8.95
C GLY A 392 -8.62 -12.20 -8.79
N PHE A 393 -8.82 -13.46 -9.23
CA PHE A 393 -10.09 -14.15 -9.03
C PHE A 393 -10.20 -14.70 -7.60
N VAL A 394 -11.04 -14.06 -6.78
CA VAL A 394 -11.34 -14.50 -5.42
C VAL A 394 -12.67 -15.25 -5.43
N ASN A 395 -12.70 -16.49 -4.93
CA ASN A 395 -13.91 -17.32 -4.89
C ASN A 395 -14.67 -17.41 -6.24
N GLY A 396 -13.93 -17.37 -7.35
CA GLY A 396 -14.48 -17.49 -8.71
C GLY A 396 -14.92 -16.20 -9.38
N LEU A 397 -14.81 -15.03 -8.73
CA LEU A 397 -15.07 -13.73 -9.35
C LEU A 397 -13.82 -12.84 -9.34
N LEU A 398 -13.66 -12.06 -10.40
CA LEU A 398 -12.69 -10.98 -10.54
C LEU A 398 -13.40 -9.64 -10.33
N GLN A 399 -12.97 -8.87 -9.33
CA GLN A 399 -13.40 -7.50 -9.13
C GLN A 399 -12.54 -6.57 -10.01
N THR A 400 -13.17 -5.66 -10.74
CA THR A 400 -12.52 -4.79 -11.72
C THR A 400 -13.31 -3.50 -11.95
N THR A 401 -12.73 -2.55 -12.67
CA THR A 401 -13.43 -1.38 -13.23
C THR A 401 -13.51 -1.49 -14.75
N VAL A 402 -14.71 -1.27 -15.31
CA VAL A 402 -14.95 -1.17 -16.75
C VAL A 402 -15.83 0.05 -16.99
N ASN A 403 -15.43 0.95 -17.89
CA ASN A 403 -16.13 2.23 -18.14
C ASN A 403 -16.39 3.02 -16.85
N ASN A 404 -15.39 3.09 -15.96
CA ASN A 404 -15.45 3.74 -14.64
C ASN A 404 -16.52 3.17 -13.70
N LYS A 405 -16.97 1.93 -13.92
CA LYS A 405 -17.95 1.22 -13.09
C LYS A 405 -17.36 -0.03 -12.47
N LEU A 406 -17.58 -0.21 -11.16
CA LEU A 406 -17.27 -1.45 -10.48
C LEU A 406 -17.98 -2.62 -11.18
N THR A 407 -17.22 -3.63 -11.56
CA THR A 407 -17.69 -4.75 -12.37
C THR A 407 -17.11 -6.06 -11.83
N TYR A 408 -17.87 -7.14 -11.98
CA TYR A 408 -17.45 -8.49 -11.62
C TYR A 408 -17.59 -9.44 -12.79
N PHE A 409 -16.51 -10.17 -13.08
CA PHE A 409 -16.50 -11.25 -14.06
C PHE A 409 -16.28 -12.60 -13.37
N ASN A 410 -16.89 -13.67 -13.87
CA ASN A 410 -16.55 -15.02 -13.44
C ASN A 410 -15.31 -15.55 -14.20
N THR A 411 -14.81 -16.72 -13.80
CA THR A 411 -13.65 -17.38 -14.43
C THR A 411 -13.86 -17.83 -15.88
N LYS A 412 -15.07 -17.63 -16.44
CA LYS A 412 -15.39 -17.88 -17.86
C LYS A 412 -15.46 -16.58 -18.67
N GLY A 413 -15.15 -15.43 -18.06
CA GLY A 413 -15.26 -14.12 -18.70
C GLY A 413 -16.68 -13.58 -18.81
N SER A 414 -17.66 -14.22 -18.17
CA SER A 414 -19.03 -13.69 -18.15
C SER A 414 -19.15 -12.61 -17.08
N MET A 415 -19.68 -11.44 -17.47
CA MET A 415 -20.01 -10.38 -16.53
C MET A 415 -21.17 -10.83 -15.65
N ILE A 416 -20.94 -10.89 -14.34
CA ILE A 416 -21.90 -11.31 -13.32
C ILE A 416 -22.68 -10.12 -12.79
N TRP A 417 -22.00 -8.98 -12.63
CA TRP A 417 -22.59 -7.77 -12.09
C TRP A 417 -21.78 -6.55 -12.54
N GLN A 418 -22.46 -5.44 -12.77
CA GLN A 418 -21.83 -4.14 -12.99
C GLN A 418 -22.66 -3.08 -12.28
N GLN A 419 -21.97 -2.13 -11.66
CA GLN A 419 -22.55 -0.97 -11.02
C GLN A 419 -23.42 -0.19 -12.01
N LYS A 420 -24.63 0.16 -11.60
CA LYS A 420 -25.51 0.97 -12.43
C LYS A 420 -25.02 2.40 -12.51
N ASP A 421 -25.43 3.09 -13.56
CA ASP A 421 -25.32 4.55 -13.59
C ASP A 421 -26.02 5.11 -12.35
N ALA A 422 -25.30 5.94 -11.59
CA ALA A 422 -25.93 6.74 -10.57
C ALA A 422 -27.01 7.59 -11.26
N ALA A 423 -28.20 7.67 -10.66
CA ALA A 423 -29.17 8.67 -11.10
C ALA A 423 -28.47 10.04 -11.07
N ALA A 424 -28.77 10.93 -12.03
CA ALA A 424 -28.21 12.28 -12.05
C ALA A 424 -28.67 13.06 -10.80
N SER A 425 -27.99 12.83 -9.68
CA SER A 425 -28.03 13.64 -8.48
C SER A 425 -26.87 14.63 -8.58
N GLY A 426 -27.09 15.85 -8.10
CA GLY A 426 -26.02 16.82 -7.98
C GLY A 426 -24.82 16.27 -7.18
N PRO A 427 -23.73 17.05 -7.10
CA PRO A 427 -22.49 16.60 -6.47
C PRO A 427 -22.71 16.12 -5.03
N HIS A 428 -22.16 14.96 -4.70
CA HIS A 428 -22.32 14.34 -3.38
C HIS A 428 -21.43 15.01 -2.35
N THR A 429 -21.82 15.03 -1.09
CA THR A 429 -20.90 15.41 0.00
C THR A 429 -19.83 14.36 0.22
N LEU A 430 -18.65 14.79 0.69
CA LEU A 430 -17.51 13.90 0.89
C LEU A 430 -17.62 13.21 2.27
N ASN A 431 -17.97 11.93 2.29
CA ASN A 431 -18.17 11.14 3.51
C ASN A 431 -17.09 10.06 3.68
N ILE A 432 -15.97 10.46 4.29
CA ILE A 432 -14.77 9.62 4.49
C ILE A 432 -14.47 9.40 5.97
N ASP A 433 -13.74 8.35 6.31
CA ASP A 433 -13.34 7.98 7.67
C ASP A 433 -11.82 8.12 7.90
N TYR A 434 -11.14 8.79 6.99
CA TYR A 434 -9.71 9.11 7.08
C TYR A 434 -9.47 10.59 6.90
N MET A 435 -8.32 11.06 7.37
CA MET A 435 -7.85 12.41 7.11
C MET A 435 -7.61 12.56 5.62
N ASN A 436 -8.26 13.53 4.97
CA ASN A 436 -7.97 13.81 3.58
C ASN A 436 -6.57 14.43 3.46
N ARG A 437 -5.90 14.20 2.33
CA ARG A 437 -4.64 14.89 2.05
C ARG A 437 -4.94 16.35 1.69
N GLY A 438 -4.10 17.30 2.10
CA GLY A 438 -4.25 18.71 1.78
C GLY A 438 -3.83 19.01 0.34
N TYR A 439 -4.71 19.60 -0.47
CA TYR A 439 -4.49 19.95 -1.89
C TYR A 439 -4.57 21.46 -2.11
N PHE A 440 -3.54 22.18 -1.67
CA PHE A 440 -3.51 23.65 -1.69
C PHE A 440 -2.35 24.17 -2.52
N TYR A 441 -2.29 23.75 -3.79
CA TYR A 441 -1.25 24.15 -4.72
C TYR A 441 -1.46 25.57 -5.22
N ALA A 442 -0.45 26.42 -5.09
CA ALA A 442 -0.47 27.84 -5.39
C ALA A 442 0.76 28.23 -6.21
N TYR A 443 0.63 29.21 -7.10
CA TYR A 443 1.72 29.70 -7.94
C TYR A 443 1.94 31.20 -7.73
N SER A 444 3.17 31.66 -7.96
CA SER A 444 3.51 33.08 -8.16
C SER A 444 3.17 33.52 -9.59
N ASN A 445 3.13 34.82 -9.88
CA ASN A 445 2.97 35.31 -11.26
C ASN A 445 4.07 34.78 -12.22
N GLU A 446 3.71 34.58 -13.50
CA GLU A 446 4.58 34.05 -14.56
C GLU A 446 5.70 35.02 -14.95
N THR A 447 6.76 35.09 -14.14
CA THR A 447 8.06 35.58 -14.59
C THR A 447 9.16 34.83 -13.84
N GLU A 448 9.55 33.68 -14.39
CA GLU A 448 10.85 32.98 -14.30
C GLU A 448 10.63 31.46 -14.24
N GLU A 449 10.78 30.81 -15.40
CA GLU A 449 11.09 29.38 -15.48
C GLU A 449 12.43 29.11 -14.79
N LYS A 450 12.41 28.94 -13.47
CA LYS A 450 13.54 28.35 -12.75
C LYS A 450 13.27 26.88 -12.54
N TYR A 451 13.82 26.09 -13.48
CA TYR A 451 13.99 24.64 -13.40
C TYR A 451 14.55 24.27 -12.02
N ASN A 452 13.71 23.72 -11.14
CA ASN A 452 14.01 22.77 -10.05
C ASN A 452 12.77 22.57 -9.16
N GLY A 453 12.15 21.37 -9.18
CA GLY A 453 11.23 20.90 -8.13
C GLY A 453 9.81 21.48 -8.08
N TRP A 454 9.25 21.90 -9.21
CA TRP A 454 7.90 22.48 -9.26
C TRP A 454 6.82 21.39 -9.44
N GLY A 455 5.96 21.21 -8.44
CA GLY A 455 4.68 20.53 -8.63
C GLY A 455 3.77 21.41 -9.48
N ARG A 456 3.36 20.94 -10.66
CA ARG A 456 2.52 21.72 -11.59
C ARG A 456 1.19 22.12 -10.93
N SER A 457 0.92 23.43 -10.83
CA SER A 457 -0.40 23.97 -10.51
C SER A 457 -0.71 25.16 -11.40
N ARG A 458 -2.00 25.35 -11.70
CA ARG A 458 -2.53 26.45 -12.51
C ARG A 458 -3.22 27.52 -11.65
N ASN A 459 -3.04 27.47 -10.32
CA ASN A 459 -3.67 28.40 -9.40
C ASN A 459 -2.81 29.64 -9.17
N TYR A 460 -2.81 30.52 -10.17
CA TYR A 460 -2.10 31.80 -10.13
C TYR A 460 -2.84 32.84 -9.26
N PRO A 461 -2.13 33.85 -8.73
CA PRO A 461 -2.75 34.94 -8.01
C PRO A 461 -3.73 35.70 -8.91
N LYS A 462 -4.93 35.96 -8.40
CA LYS A 462 -5.96 36.74 -9.09
C LYS A 462 -6.02 38.14 -8.47
N THR A 463 -6.13 39.17 -9.29
CA THR A 463 -6.32 40.55 -8.81
C THR A 463 -7.66 40.70 -8.12
N ILE A 464 -7.69 41.36 -6.97
CA ILE A 464 -8.93 41.68 -6.25
C ILE A 464 -9.68 42.76 -7.03
N THR A 465 -10.91 42.45 -7.44
CA THR A 465 -11.81 43.36 -8.15
C THR A 465 -12.77 44.07 -7.16
N PRO A 466 -13.34 45.24 -7.49
CA PRO A 466 -14.19 46.02 -6.57
C PRO A 466 -15.43 45.30 -6.05
N ASP A 467 -15.92 44.27 -6.75
CA ASP A 467 -17.06 43.43 -6.34
C ASP A 467 -16.69 42.40 -5.26
N LYS A 468 -15.39 42.18 -5.00
CA LYS A 468 -14.90 41.27 -3.95
C LYS A 468 -14.66 42.04 -2.65
N ASN A 469 -15.58 41.87 -1.70
CA ASN A 469 -15.48 42.48 -0.36
C ASN A 469 -14.60 41.66 0.58
N PHE A 470 -13.28 41.78 0.46
CA PHE A 470 -12.32 41.20 1.41
C PHE A 470 -11.98 42.17 2.55
N THR A 471 -11.54 41.64 3.69
CA THR A 471 -11.09 42.45 4.83
C THR A 471 -9.91 43.33 4.38
N PRO A 472 -9.93 44.66 4.60
CA PRO A 472 -8.87 45.54 4.15
C PRO A 472 -7.62 45.44 5.05
N ASN A 473 -6.45 45.74 4.47
CA ASN A 473 -5.15 45.82 5.16
C ASN A 473 -4.76 44.55 5.93
N THR A 474 -5.00 43.36 5.36
CA THR A 474 -4.70 42.10 6.04
C THR A 474 -4.32 40.96 5.10
N LEU A 475 -3.59 39.98 5.63
CA LEU A 475 -3.50 38.65 5.07
C LEU A 475 -4.60 37.80 5.71
N SER A 476 -5.55 37.32 4.92
CA SER A 476 -6.71 36.58 5.43
C SER A 476 -6.90 35.24 4.74
N VAL A 477 -7.54 34.32 5.46
CA VAL A 477 -8.09 33.07 4.93
C VAL A 477 -9.59 33.11 5.15
N SER A 478 -10.41 32.75 4.16
CA SER A 478 -11.86 32.73 4.33
C SER A 478 -12.53 31.61 3.53
N ILE A 479 -13.57 31.01 4.11
CA ILE A 479 -14.41 30.01 3.48
C ILE A 479 -15.71 30.67 3.04
N ASP A 480 -16.00 30.63 1.74
CA ASP A 480 -17.23 31.11 1.13
C ASP A 480 -18.16 29.93 0.82
N THR A 481 -19.31 29.91 1.50
CA THR A 481 -20.35 28.88 1.34
C THR A 481 -21.49 29.31 0.43
N THR A 482 -21.48 30.57 -0.03
CA THR A 482 -22.54 31.15 -0.85
C THR A 482 -22.45 30.73 -2.32
N GLN A 483 -21.25 30.33 -2.77
CA GLN A 483 -21.00 29.85 -4.13
C GLN A 483 -20.70 28.35 -4.10
N PRO A 484 -21.63 27.49 -4.55
CA PRO A 484 -21.36 26.05 -4.68
C PRO A 484 -20.20 25.79 -5.62
N LYS A 485 -19.32 24.86 -5.23
CA LYS A 485 -18.21 24.37 -6.05
C LYS A 485 -18.25 22.86 -6.19
N ILE A 486 -17.48 22.37 -7.15
CA ILE A 486 -17.25 20.94 -7.36
C ILE A 486 -15.81 20.62 -6.95
N PHE A 487 -15.67 19.80 -5.93
CA PHE A 487 -14.41 19.25 -5.46
C PHE A 487 -14.15 17.91 -6.14
N ARG A 488 -12.98 17.76 -6.80
CA ARG A 488 -12.58 16.53 -7.53
C ARG A 488 -13.67 16.00 -8.46
N ASP A 489 -14.28 16.92 -9.23
CA ASP A 489 -15.26 16.66 -10.29
C ASP A 489 -16.62 16.06 -9.88
N ILE A 490 -16.73 15.44 -8.71
CA ILE A 490 -17.94 14.72 -8.29
C ILE A 490 -18.48 15.13 -6.92
N TYR A 491 -17.66 15.77 -6.07
CA TYR A 491 -18.07 16.11 -4.71
C TYR A 491 -18.50 17.57 -4.59
N ALA A 492 -19.44 17.86 -3.70
CA ALA A 492 -19.81 19.22 -3.35
C ALA A 492 -18.66 19.87 -2.60
N GLY A 493 -18.40 21.14 -2.89
CA GLY A 493 -17.31 21.89 -2.29
C GLY A 493 -17.69 23.34 -2.00
N TYR A 494 -16.79 23.99 -1.27
CA TYR A 494 -16.82 25.42 -0.95
C TYR A 494 -15.58 26.10 -1.50
N ASN A 495 -15.68 27.42 -1.68
CA ASN A 495 -14.52 28.23 -1.99
C ASN A 495 -13.71 28.51 -0.73
N LEU A 496 -12.40 28.41 -0.84
CA LEU A 496 -11.44 28.88 0.13
C LEU A 496 -10.58 29.96 -0.52
N TYR A 497 -10.55 31.15 0.06
CA TYR A 497 -9.72 32.26 -0.39
C TYR A 497 -8.54 32.48 0.56
N ILE A 498 -7.37 32.71 -0.01
CA ILE A 498 -6.22 33.30 0.69
C ILE A 498 -5.97 34.66 0.04
N THR A 499 -6.09 35.74 0.80
CA THR A 499 -6.14 37.10 0.25
C THR A 499 -5.06 37.97 0.84
N ASN A 500 -4.37 38.74 0.00
CA ASN A 500 -3.44 39.79 0.42
C ASN A 500 -4.01 41.17 0.08
N THR A 501 -4.61 41.84 1.06
CA THR A 501 -5.05 43.24 0.97
C THR A 501 -4.12 44.17 1.75
N THR A 502 -2.92 43.71 2.10
CA THR A 502 -1.92 44.50 2.82
C THR A 502 -1.30 45.55 1.89
N GLY A 503 -0.25 46.25 2.33
CA GLY A 503 0.51 47.19 1.51
C GLY A 503 1.70 46.59 0.76
N ALA A 504 1.94 45.28 0.85
CA ALA A 504 3.13 44.64 0.30
C ALA A 504 2.87 43.19 -0.16
N ASP A 505 3.76 42.68 -1.01
CA ASP A 505 3.77 41.27 -1.41
C ASP A 505 4.09 40.36 -0.22
N ILE A 506 3.52 39.17 -0.19
CA ILE A 506 3.74 38.19 0.88
C ILE A 506 4.28 36.89 0.30
N THR A 507 5.41 36.44 0.82
CA THR A 507 6.04 35.17 0.44
C THR A 507 5.71 34.08 1.45
N PHE A 508 5.36 32.90 0.95
CA PHE A 508 5.05 31.70 1.70
C PHE A 508 6.07 30.62 1.39
N SER A 509 6.48 29.82 2.38
CA SER A 509 7.16 28.56 2.05
C SER A 509 6.16 27.56 1.48
N ALA A 510 6.59 26.79 0.49
CA ALA A 510 5.80 25.78 -0.18
C ALA A 510 6.63 24.54 -0.45
N GLU A 511 5.93 23.42 -0.61
CA GLU A 511 6.52 22.12 -0.94
C GLU A 511 5.82 21.59 -2.19
N ASP A 512 6.56 21.42 -3.28
CA ASP A 512 6.00 21.15 -4.62
C ASP A 512 4.86 22.14 -4.98
N SER A 513 5.04 23.41 -4.60
CA SER A 513 4.07 24.51 -4.78
C SER A 513 2.79 24.36 -3.95
N ARG A 514 2.74 23.43 -3.00
CA ARG A 514 1.66 23.29 -2.02
C ARG A 514 1.91 24.18 -0.80
N LEU A 515 0.92 24.99 -0.45
CA LEU A 515 0.88 25.74 0.80
C LEU A 515 0.56 24.83 1.99
N TYR A 516 1.07 25.19 3.17
CA TYR A 516 0.73 24.51 4.43
C TYR A 516 -0.65 24.92 4.93
N VAL A 517 -1.67 24.42 4.24
CA VAL A 517 -3.08 24.60 4.59
C VAL A 517 -3.69 23.25 4.95
N THR A 518 -4.48 23.24 6.02
CA THR A 518 -5.27 22.07 6.44
C THR A 518 -6.64 22.51 6.93
N LEU A 519 -7.64 21.65 6.76
CA LEU A 519 -8.90 21.80 7.48
C LEU A 519 -8.83 21.17 8.88
N GLN A 520 -9.40 21.90 9.84
CA GLN A 520 -9.64 21.46 11.20
C GLN A 520 -11.12 21.31 11.47
N ALA A 521 -11.49 20.33 12.29
CA ALA A 521 -12.81 20.22 12.91
C ALA A 521 -12.69 20.38 14.43
N MET A 522 -13.75 20.88 15.06
CA MET A 522 -13.84 20.95 16.52
C MET A 522 -14.34 19.62 17.08
N ASP A 523 -13.58 18.97 17.96
CA ASP A 523 -14.00 17.70 18.57
C ASP A 523 -15.07 17.89 19.66
N ALA A 524 -15.52 16.78 20.26
CA ALA A 524 -16.56 16.79 21.29
C ALA A 524 -16.18 17.57 22.57
N ASN A 525 -14.89 17.81 22.81
CA ASN A 525 -14.39 18.59 23.94
C ASN A 525 -14.19 20.07 23.58
N GLY A 526 -14.58 20.49 22.38
CA GLY A 526 -14.37 21.86 21.89
C GLY A 526 -12.95 22.12 21.38
N ILE A 527 -12.13 21.09 21.18
CA ILE A 527 -10.74 21.22 20.76
C ILE A 527 -10.66 21.10 19.24
N TRP A 528 -10.04 22.09 18.59
CA TRP A 528 -9.77 22.03 17.16
C TRP A 528 -8.68 21.00 16.84
N LYS A 529 -8.98 20.08 15.94
CA LYS A 529 -8.08 19.03 15.48
C LYS A 529 -8.06 18.97 13.97
N ASN A 530 -6.89 18.68 13.39
CA ASN A 530 -6.76 18.49 11.96
C ASN A 530 -7.60 17.27 11.52
N ILE A 531 -8.38 17.46 10.47
CA ILE A 531 -9.09 16.39 9.74
C ILE A 531 -8.47 16.17 8.34
N GLU A 532 -7.38 16.88 8.08
CA GLU A 532 -6.56 16.76 6.89
C GLU A 532 -5.08 16.76 7.27
N TYR A 533 -4.23 16.27 6.38
CA TYR A 533 -2.78 16.32 6.58
C TYR A 533 -2.06 16.82 5.33
N THR A 534 -0.96 17.55 5.53
CA THR A 534 0.01 17.83 4.48
C THR A 534 0.93 16.61 4.35
N PRO A 535 1.04 15.98 3.17
CA PRO A 535 2.05 14.96 2.97
C PRO A 535 3.43 15.63 2.92
N ASN A 536 4.50 14.85 3.05
CA ASN A 536 5.87 15.36 2.97
C ASN A 536 6.53 14.82 1.70
N SER A 537 7.31 15.67 1.05
CA SER A 537 8.21 15.36 -0.04
C SER A 537 9.55 14.94 0.52
N TRP A 538 10.08 13.87 -0.06
CA TRP A 538 11.33 13.24 0.34
C TRP A 538 12.54 13.81 -0.42
N CYS A 539 12.29 14.54 -1.52
CA CYS A 539 13.31 15.21 -2.32
C CYS A 539 13.58 16.63 -1.82
N GLY A 540 14.85 16.99 -1.60
CA GLY A 540 15.24 18.32 -1.13
C GLY A 540 14.88 19.47 -2.09
N ASN A 541 14.72 19.19 -3.39
CA ASN A 541 14.35 20.21 -4.39
C ASN A 541 12.87 20.61 -4.35
N SER A 542 12.03 19.88 -3.61
CA SER A 542 10.59 20.18 -3.50
C SER A 542 10.29 21.46 -2.73
N TYR A 543 11.20 21.93 -1.88
CA TYR A 543 10.98 23.08 -1.01
C TYR A 543 11.37 24.39 -1.70
N HIS A 544 10.41 25.31 -1.83
CA HIS A 544 10.62 26.63 -2.41
C HIS A 544 9.65 27.65 -1.80
N THR A 545 9.54 28.81 -2.43
CA THR A 545 8.62 29.87 -2.00
C THR A 545 7.67 30.29 -3.10
N VAL A 546 6.43 30.59 -2.72
CA VAL A 546 5.42 31.19 -3.60
C VAL A 546 5.00 32.55 -3.04
N THR A 547 4.71 33.51 -3.92
CA THR A 547 4.41 34.90 -3.55
C THR A 547 2.98 35.25 -3.93
N LEU A 548 2.25 35.84 -2.99
CA LEU A 548 0.95 36.45 -3.21
C LEU A 548 1.12 37.97 -3.30
N PRO A 549 1.00 38.58 -4.49
CA PRO A 549 1.15 40.01 -4.67
C PRO A 549 0.17 40.85 -3.84
N VAL A 550 0.51 42.11 -3.61
CA VAL A 550 -0.41 43.09 -3.03
C VAL A 550 -1.71 43.18 -3.86
N ASN A 551 -2.86 43.31 -3.18
CA ASN A 551 -4.20 43.36 -3.78
C ASN A 551 -4.55 42.13 -4.65
N SER A 552 -4.12 40.95 -4.23
CA SER A 552 -4.40 39.70 -4.94
C SER A 552 -4.89 38.58 -4.01
N TYR A 553 -5.42 37.50 -4.60
CA TYR A 553 -5.88 36.33 -3.87
C TYR A 553 -5.61 35.03 -4.63
N TRP A 554 -5.44 33.93 -3.89
CA TRP A 554 -5.61 32.58 -4.41
C TRP A 554 -6.99 32.04 -4.07
N GLU A 555 -7.53 31.21 -4.96
CA GLU A 555 -8.82 30.52 -4.79
C GLU A 555 -8.60 29.01 -4.83
N PHE A 556 -9.10 28.30 -3.82
CA PHE A 556 -9.07 26.86 -3.75
C PHE A 556 -10.50 26.33 -3.60
N THR A 557 -10.72 25.08 -3.99
CA THR A 557 -11.95 24.37 -3.68
C THR A 557 -11.68 23.38 -2.55
N ILE A 558 -12.44 23.48 -1.46
CA ILE A 558 -12.40 22.54 -0.34
C ILE A 558 -13.63 21.65 -0.36
N PRO A 559 -13.56 20.41 0.14
CA PRO A 559 -14.72 19.53 0.17
C PRO A 559 -15.76 19.99 1.19
N LYS A 560 -17.04 19.77 0.85
CA LYS A 560 -18.12 19.77 1.81
C LYS A 560 -18.16 18.40 2.48
N TYR A 561 -17.55 18.31 3.66
CA TYR A 561 -17.55 17.07 4.44
C TYR A 561 -18.93 16.72 4.97
N GLU A 562 -19.20 15.42 4.98
CA GLU A 562 -20.34 14.82 5.65
C GLU A 562 -19.88 13.68 6.56
N GLY A 563 -20.51 13.61 7.72
CA GLY A 563 -20.40 12.49 8.63
C GLY A 563 -21.47 12.59 9.70
N TYR A 564 -21.39 11.76 10.71
CA TYR A 564 -22.39 11.77 11.77
C TYR A 564 -22.13 12.83 12.83
N PHE A 565 -20.87 13.12 13.12
CA PHE A 565 -20.48 14.05 14.16
C PHE A 565 -20.61 15.49 13.62
N LYS A 566 -21.71 16.15 13.99
CA LYS A 566 -21.93 17.57 13.70
C LYS A 566 -20.88 18.41 14.42
N THR A 567 -20.23 19.28 13.66
CA THR A 567 -19.10 20.07 14.14
C THR A 567 -19.03 21.39 13.38
N LYS A 568 -18.03 22.19 13.70
CA LYS A 568 -17.59 23.30 12.87
C LYS A 568 -16.25 22.95 12.24
N ILE A 569 -16.05 23.37 11.00
CA ILE A 569 -14.76 23.29 10.32
C ILE A 569 -14.19 24.68 10.04
N ARG A 570 -12.87 24.78 10.02
CA ARG A 570 -12.12 25.97 9.59
C ARG A 570 -10.86 25.56 8.86
N ALA A 571 -10.35 26.43 8.00
CA ALA A 571 -9.03 26.29 7.41
C ALA A 571 -7.96 26.95 8.30
N VAL A 572 -6.77 26.37 8.31
CA VAL A 572 -5.57 26.91 8.96
C VAL A 572 -4.48 27.03 7.93
N LEU A 573 -3.94 28.24 7.77
CA LEU A 573 -2.76 28.52 6.95
C LEU A 573 -1.55 28.76 7.85
N LYS A 574 -0.45 28.04 7.57
CA LYS A 574 0.87 28.32 8.13
C LYS A 574 1.75 28.95 7.07
N THR A 575 2.37 30.09 7.39
CA THR A 575 3.07 30.92 6.37
C THR A 575 4.55 30.58 6.17
N LYS A 576 5.13 29.78 7.07
CA LYS A 576 6.54 29.38 7.05
C LYS A 576 6.68 27.87 6.76
N SER A 577 7.39 27.14 7.59
CA SER A 577 7.82 25.75 7.41
C SER A 577 6.74 24.65 7.58
N GLY A 578 5.48 25.00 7.82
CA GLY A 578 4.42 24.04 8.16
C GLY A 578 4.51 23.44 9.57
N LYS A 579 5.50 23.85 10.37
CA LYS A 579 5.76 23.32 11.71
C LYS A 579 4.75 23.87 12.73
N ASN A 580 4.65 23.23 13.89
CA ASN A 580 3.67 23.60 14.93
C ASN A 580 3.89 24.98 15.55
N ASN A 581 5.07 25.57 15.39
CA ASN A 581 5.40 26.89 15.94
C ASN A 581 5.24 28.03 14.91
N ASP A 582 4.79 27.71 13.70
CA ASP A 582 4.60 28.72 12.67
C ASP A 582 3.35 29.55 12.97
N PRO A 583 3.34 30.86 12.66
CA PRO A 583 2.14 31.68 12.81
C PRO A 583 0.98 31.08 12.00
N GLU A 584 -0.15 30.89 12.69
CA GLU A 584 -1.37 30.34 12.11
C GLU A 584 -2.37 31.46 11.80
N ILE A 585 -2.94 31.40 10.59
CA ILE A 585 -4.06 32.26 10.18
C ILE A 585 -5.28 31.36 10.00
N PHE A 586 -6.34 31.67 10.74
CA PHE A 586 -7.57 30.90 10.75
C PHE A 586 -8.63 31.54 9.84
N SER A 587 -9.39 30.71 9.14
CA SER A 587 -10.60 31.17 8.47
C SER A 587 -11.76 31.41 9.44
N ASN A 588 -12.85 31.98 8.93
CA ASN A 588 -14.17 31.81 9.54
C ASN A 588 -14.49 30.31 9.67
N SER A 589 -15.25 29.96 10.71
CA SER A 589 -15.76 28.61 10.89
C SER A 589 -17.09 28.44 10.18
N ILE A 590 -17.34 27.28 9.59
CA ILE A 590 -18.63 26.91 8.99
C ILE A 590 -19.18 25.66 9.66
N ASP A 591 -20.50 25.52 9.72
CA ASP A 591 -21.14 24.30 10.19
C ASP A 591 -20.90 23.16 9.19
N ALA A 592 -20.54 22.00 9.71
CA ALA A 592 -20.25 20.82 8.91
C ALA A 592 -20.51 19.54 9.73
N SER A 593 -20.18 18.40 9.15
CA SER A 593 -20.16 17.13 9.86
C SER A 593 -19.02 16.27 9.37
N VAL A 594 -18.42 15.51 10.27
CA VAL A 594 -17.29 14.62 9.99
C VAL A 594 -17.52 13.27 10.65
N ASN A 595 -16.78 12.24 10.25
CA ASN A 595 -16.74 10.98 10.97
C ASN A 595 -15.64 11.02 12.04
N PRO A 596 -15.86 10.41 13.23
CA PRO A 596 -14.87 10.45 14.32
C PRO A 596 -13.47 9.99 13.91
N ALA A 597 -13.37 8.99 13.03
CA ALA A 597 -12.09 8.48 12.54
C ALA A 597 -11.26 9.53 11.78
N GLN A 598 -11.86 10.57 11.18
CA GLN A 598 -11.13 11.64 10.51
C GLN A 598 -10.21 12.43 11.45
N PHE A 599 -10.40 12.36 12.78
CA PHE A 599 -9.54 13.03 13.76
C PHE A 599 -8.19 12.35 13.98
N PHE A 600 -8.01 11.10 13.54
CA PHE A 600 -6.80 10.32 13.83
C PHE A 600 -6.37 9.35 12.73
N ASN A 601 -7.28 8.93 11.85
CA ASN A 601 -7.02 7.91 10.85
C ASN A 601 -6.38 8.53 9.60
N LYS A 602 -5.05 8.57 9.55
CA LYS A 602 -4.32 9.02 8.36
C LYS A 602 -4.21 7.85 7.37
N ASN A 603 -4.66 8.02 6.13
CA ASN A 603 -4.57 6.97 5.12
C ASN A 603 -3.09 6.59 4.89
N ARG A 604 -2.80 5.28 4.82
CA ARG A 604 -1.43 4.79 4.61
C ARG A 604 -1.09 4.94 3.13
N TYR A 605 -0.10 5.77 2.82
CA TYR A 605 0.45 5.95 1.47
C TYR A 605 1.84 5.33 1.42
N THR A 606 2.07 4.44 0.46
CA THR A 606 3.39 3.88 0.16
C THR A 606 3.76 4.40 -1.22
N ALA A 607 4.81 5.21 -1.31
CA ALA A 607 5.30 5.72 -2.59
C ALA A 607 5.72 4.55 -3.48
N SER A 608 5.23 4.51 -4.71
CA SER A 608 5.51 3.42 -5.66
C SER A 608 6.91 3.52 -6.27
N SER A 609 7.54 4.69 -6.23
CA SER A 609 8.92 4.88 -6.67
C SER A 609 9.55 6.12 -6.03
N LEU A 610 10.87 6.28 -6.22
CA LEU A 610 11.60 7.50 -5.88
C LEU A 610 10.89 8.72 -6.52
N MET A 611 10.46 8.64 -7.77
CA MET A 611 9.86 9.80 -8.46
C MET A 611 8.35 9.95 -8.26
N ASP A 612 7.70 9.15 -7.42
CA ASP A 612 6.25 9.17 -7.22
C ASP A 612 5.84 10.27 -6.23
N PRO A 613 5.29 11.42 -6.69
CA PRO A 613 4.91 12.43 -5.76
C PRO A 613 3.56 12.07 -5.14
N TYR A 614 2.52 11.76 -5.92
CA TYR A 614 1.13 11.87 -5.43
C TYR A 614 0.07 11.17 -6.31
N PHE A 615 0.31 9.99 -6.90
CA PHE A 615 -0.78 9.26 -7.58
C PHE A 615 -1.65 8.50 -6.56
N GLU A 616 -2.91 8.90 -6.43
CA GLU A 616 -4.01 8.14 -5.80
C GLU A 616 -5.22 8.16 -6.74
#